data_AF-A0A3Q3X3X6-F1
#
_entry.id   AF-A0A3Q3X3X6-F1
#
_cell.length_a   1.000
_cell.length_b   1.000
_cell.length_c   1.000
_cell.angle_alpha   90.00
_cell.angle_beta   90.00
_cell.angle_gamma   90.00
#
_symmetry.space_group_name_H-M   'P 1'
#
loop_
_entity.id
_entity.type
_entity.pdbx_description
1 polymer ?
#
loop_
_entity_poly.entity_id
_entity_poly.type
_entity_poly.pdbx_seq_one_letter_code
_entity_poly.pdbx_strand_id
1 'polypeptide(L)'
;MFRNVLGRLVTETGCVRRYVVKALVTRKVSAASVSVRSFSDVKDEVGQPFDVSLLEFLVCPLSKKPLRYEAKTNELINKELGIAYPIVDGIPNMIPQEARLIQKDIDTSTTPMQD
;
A
#
# COMPACT_ATOMS: atom_id res chain seq x y z
N MET A 1 -2.85 31.56 -54.61
CA MET A 1 -3.33 32.96 -54.66
C MET A 1 -3.60 33.40 -53.23
N PHE A 2 -2.63 34.09 -52.63
CA PHE A 2 -2.77 35.50 -52.23
C PHE A 2 -3.84 35.68 -51.14
N ARG A 3 -3.47 35.68 -49.86
CA ARG A 3 -2.89 36.79 -49.07
C ARG A 3 -3.97 37.55 -48.30
N ASN A 4 -3.58 37.98 -47.10
CA ASN A 4 -4.09 39.08 -46.27
C ASN A 4 -4.93 38.61 -45.06
N VAL A 5 -4.40 38.57 -43.82
CA VAL A 5 -3.74 39.58 -42.96
C VAL A 5 -4.76 40.45 -42.19
N LEU A 6 -4.52 40.45 -40.87
CA LEU A 6 -4.85 41.45 -39.85
C LEU A 6 -6.14 41.29 -39.04
N GLY A 7 -5.95 41.17 -37.72
CA GLY A 7 -6.98 41.31 -36.72
C GLY A 7 -6.46 41.09 -35.30
N ARG A 8 -5.42 41.84 -34.89
CA ARG A 8 -5.15 42.08 -33.46
C ARG A 8 -6.37 42.75 -32.84
N LEU A 9 -6.71 42.40 -31.59
CA LEU A 9 -7.28 43.20 -30.49
C LEU A 9 -8.12 42.25 -29.61
N VAL A 10 -8.26 42.37 -28.29
CA VAL A 10 -7.59 43.12 -27.22
C VAL A 10 -8.16 42.47 -25.93
N THR A 11 -7.33 42.43 -24.90
CA THR A 11 -7.70 42.10 -23.51
C THR A 11 -8.73 43.09 -22.96
N GLU A 12 -9.83 42.64 -22.35
CA GLU A 12 -10.51 43.31 -21.21
C GLU A 12 -11.33 42.24 -20.45
N THR A 13 -11.00 41.80 -19.24
CA THR A 13 -11.18 42.42 -17.90
C THR A 13 -12.48 43.18 -17.69
N GLY A 14 -13.56 42.43 -17.41
CA GLY A 14 -14.80 42.98 -16.84
C GLY A 14 -14.93 42.68 -15.34
N CYS A 15 -14.31 43.51 -14.49
CA CYS A 15 -14.50 43.46 -13.04
C CYS A 15 -15.76 44.26 -12.66
N VAL A 16 -16.85 43.58 -12.30
CA VAL A 16 -18.05 44.24 -11.75
C VAL A 16 -17.78 44.64 -10.30
N ARG A 17 -17.43 45.91 -10.13
CA ARG A 17 -17.17 46.59 -8.86
C ARG A 17 -18.49 46.94 -8.18
N ARG A 18 -18.92 46.13 -7.19
CA ARG A 18 -19.95 46.54 -6.24
C ARG A 18 -19.29 47.08 -4.97
N TYR A 19 -19.39 48.39 -4.81
CA TYR A 19 -19.11 49.09 -3.56
C TYR A 19 -20.21 48.77 -2.56
N VAL A 20 -19.85 48.20 -1.41
CA VAL A 20 -20.65 48.31 -0.20
C VAL A 20 -19.76 48.82 0.93
N VAL A 21 -20.35 49.77 1.64
CA VAL A 21 -19.79 50.73 2.58
C VAL A 21 -19.11 50.06 3.78
N LYS A 22 -17.98 50.65 4.20
CA LYS A 22 -17.25 50.38 5.45
C LYS A 22 -18.19 50.42 6.66
N ALA A 23 -18.23 49.34 7.43
CA ALA A 23 -18.41 49.41 8.89
C ALA A 23 -17.35 48.53 9.54
N LEU A 24 -16.49 49.16 10.32
CA LEU A 24 -15.37 48.58 11.06
C LEU A 24 -15.89 47.70 12.19
N VAL A 25 -15.72 46.38 12.09
CA VAL A 25 -15.52 45.50 13.25
C VAL A 25 -14.33 44.60 12.94
N THR A 26 -13.13 45.14 13.10
CA THR A 26 -11.89 44.36 13.08
C THR A 26 -11.80 43.54 14.35
N ARG A 27 -12.44 42.35 14.36
CA ARG A 27 -12.02 41.30 15.28
C ARG A 27 -10.68 40.79 14.77
N LYS A 28 -9.58 41.24 15.39
CA LYS A 28 -8.25 40.65 15.20
C LYS A 28 -8.33 39.16 15.56
N VAL A 29 -8.50 38.30 14.56
CA VAL A 29 -8.14 36.89 14.71
C VAL A 29 -6.66 36.86 14.36
N SER A 30 -5.83 36.61 15.37
CA SER A 30 -4.42 36.33 15.15
C SER A 30 -4.35 35.18 14.16
N ALA A 31 -3.79 35.43 12.98
CA ALA A 31 -3.45 34.39 12.04
C ALA A 31 -2.36 33.55 12.70
N ALA A 32 -2.77 32.55 13.49
CA ALA A 32 -1.89 31.48 13.86
C ALA A 32 -1.48 30.83 12.54
N SER A 33 -0.23 31.02 12.14
CA SER A 33 0.41 30.29 11.06
C SER A 33 0.37 28.82 11.46
N VAL A 34 -0.66 28.10 11.02
CA VAL A 34 -0.72 26.66 11.16
C VAL A 34 0.36 26.12 10.22
N SER A 35 1.49 25.75 10.80
CA SER A 35 2.53 25.02 10.08
C SER A 35 1.94 23.67 9.69
N VAL A 36 1.51 23.57 8.43
CA VAL A 36 1.10 22.30 7.84
C VAL A 36 2.38 21.49 7.70
N ARG A 37 2.55 20.46 8.54
CA ARG A 37 3.65 19.50 8.39
C ARG A 37 3.43 18.79 7.05
N SER A 38 4.37 18.97 6.12
CA SER A 38 4.40 18.22 4.86
C SER A 38 4.64 16.74 5.19
N PHE A 39 3.78 15.85 4.69
CA PHE A 39 3.83 14.42 4.99
C PHE A 39 4.86 13.64 4.15
N SER A 40 5.60 14.31 3.28
CA SER A 40 6.39 13.67 2.24
C SER A 40 7.88 13.91 2.43
N ASP A 41 8.46 13.32 3.47
CA ASP A 41 9.92 13.16 3.62
C ASP A 41 10.22 11.98 4.56
N VAL A 42 9.75 10.79 4.22
CA VAL A 42 10.33 9.55 4.75
C VAL A 42 10.73 8.69 3.57
N LYS A 43 12.04 8.52 3.42
CA LYS A 43 12.69 7.69 2.41
C LYS A 43 12.60 6.24 2.87
N ASP A 44 11.43 5.64 2.70
CA ASP A 44 11.20 4.22 3.00
C ASP A 44 11.59 3.36 1.80
N GLU A 45 12.89 3.32 1.48
CA GLU A 45 13.45 2.55 0.36
C GLU A 45 14.36 1.42 0.89
N VAL A 46 13.91 0.72 1.92
CA VAL A 46 14.57 -0.51 2.40
C VAL A 46 13.47 -1.52 2.73
N GLY A 47 13.18 -2.41 1.78
CA GLY A 47 12.31 -3.56 2.03
C GLY A 47 12.83 -4.32 3.25
N GLN A 48 12.07 -4.30 4.34
CA GLN A 48 12.53 -4.90 5.58
C GLN A 48 12.56 -6.42 5.46
N PRO A 49 13.60 -7.10 5.96
CA PRO A 49 13.61 -8.55 6.01
C PRO A 49 12.50 -9.05 6.96
N PHE A 50 11.88 -10.17 6.62
CA PHE A 50 10.87 -10.80 7.47
C PHE A 50 11.48 -11.28 8.79
N ASP A 51 10.83 -10.95 9.90
CA ASP A 51 11.25 -11.38 11.23
C ASP A 51 10.69 -12.77 11.57
N VAL A 52 11.60 -13.73 11.74
CA VAL A 52 11.31 -15.13 12.06
C VAL A 52 10.65 -15.27 13.44
N SER A 53 10.91 -14.34 14.37
CA SER A 53 10.28 -14.34 15.69
C SER A 53 8.76 -14.20 15.63
N LEU A 54 8.21 -13.65 14.54
CA LEU A 54 6.77 -13.53 14.35
C LEU A 54 6.06 -14.86 14.06
N LEU A 55 6.80 -15.92 13.66
CA LEU A 55 6.22 -17.23 13.37
C LEU A 55 5.52 -17.86 14.57
N GLU A 56 5.92 -17.50 15.79
CA GLU A 56 5.27 -17.98 17.02
C GLU A 56 3.82 -17.52 17.15
N PHE A 57 3.50 -16.36 16.59
CA PHE A 57 2.15 -15.77 16.63
C PHE A 57 1.38 -15.96 15.32
N LEU A 58 2.07 -16.33 14.24
CA LEU A 58 1.50 -16.36 12.90
C LEU A 58 0.94 -17.74 12.54
N VAL A 59 -0.30 -17.77 12.02
CA VAL A 59 -0.99 -18.99 11.60
C VAL A 59 -1.58 -18.86 10.19
N CYS A 60 -1.78 -20.00 9.53
CA CYS A 60 -2.44 -20.07 8.22
C CYS A 60 -3.89 -19.57 8.28
N PRO A 61 -4.34 -18.71 7.34
CA PRO A 61 -5.71 -18.18 7.36
C PRO A 61 -6.77 -19.28 7.13
N LEU A 62 -6.40 -20.36 6.41
CA LEU A 62 -7.28 -21.48 6.07
C LEU A 62 -7.29 -22.56 7.16
N SER A 63 -6.12 -23.11 7.52
CA SER A 63 -6.04 -24.27 8.43
C SER A 63 -5.86 -23.89 9.90
N LYS A 64 -5.55 -22.62 10.21
CA LYS A 64 -5.22 -22.13 11.55
C LYS A 64 -4.01 -22.83 12.20
N LYS A 65 -3.18 -23.49 11.40
CA LYS A 65 -1.95 -24.16 11.84
C LYS A 65 -0.73 -23.23 11.72
N PRO A 66 0.36 -23.50 12.46
CA PRO A 66 1.61 -22.76 12.32
C PRO A 66 2.19 -22.89 10.91
N LEU A 67 2.93 -21.88 10.49
CA LEU A 67 3.59 -21.80 9.19
C LEU A 67 5.10 -22.04 9.33
N ARG A 68 5.74 -22.50 8.24
CA ARG A 68 7.20 -22.63 8.14
C ARG A 68 7.74 -21.56 7.20
N TYR A 69 8.66 -20.73 7.69
CA TYR A 69 9.36 -19.78 6.83
C TYR A 69 10.46 -20.47 6.01
N GLU A 70 10.55 -20.15 4.72
CA GLU A 70 11.61 -20.58 3.81
C GLU A 70 12.40 -19.36 3.34
N ALA A 71 13.61 -19.17 3.89
CA ALA A 71 14.45 -18.01 3.60
C ALA A 71 14.94 -17.95 2.14
N LYS A 72 14.96 -19.09 1.43
CA LYS A 72 15.42 -19.15 0.03
C LYS A 72 14.43 -18.52 -0.93
N THR A 73 13.14 -18.76 -0.73
CA THR A 73 12.06 -18.25 -1.59
C THR A 73 11.32 -17.07 -0.96
N ASN A 74 11.61 -16.76 0.31
CA ASN A 74 10.93 -15.73 1.09
C ASN A 74 9.41 -15.98 1.15
N GLU A 75 9.04 -17.23 1.48
CA GLU A 75 7.65 -17.70 1.52
C GLU A 75 7.33 -18.34 2.88
N LEU A 76 6.05 -18.32 3.25
CA LEU A 76 5.48 -19.01 4.40
C LEU A 76 4.73 -20.25 3.94
N ILE A 77 5.24 -21.42 4.29
CA ILE A 77 4.77 -22.71 3.80
C ILE A 77 3.82 -23.34 4.82
N ASN A 78 2.67 -23.80 4.33
CA ASN A 78 1.79 -24.72 5.01
C ASN A 78 1.96 -26.13 4.43
N LYS A 79 2.54 -27.05 5.22
CA LYS A 79 2.81 -28.43 4.77
C LYS A 79 1.55 -29.28 4.60
N GLU A 80 0.51 -29.04 5.40
CA GLU A 80 -0.71 -29.86 5.38
C GLU A 80 -1.48 -29.67 4.07
N LEU A 81 -1.67 -28.40 3.70
CA LEU A 81 -2.38 -27.97 2.49
C LEU A 81 -1.48 -27.95 1.25
N GLY A 82 -0.15 -27.96 1.43
CA GLY A 82 0.78 -27.85 0.31
C GLY A 82 0.71 -26.49 -0.39
N ILE A 83 0.64 -25.41 0.38
CA ILE A 83 0.56 -24.03 -0.14
C ILE A 83 1.64 -23.14 0.47
N ALA A 84 2.06 -22.12 -0.28
CA ALA A 84 3.00 -21.09 0.14
C ALA A 84 2.40 -19.69 -0.04
N TYR A 85 2.55 -18.86 0.99
CA TYR A 85 2.25 -17.43 0.95
C TYR A 85 3.54 -16.64 0.72
N PRO A 86 3.64 -15.79 -0.32
CA PRO A 86 4.82 -14.99 -0.56
C PRO A 86 4.94 -13.83 0.45
N ILE A 87 6.17 -13.42 0.74
CA ILE A 87 6.46 -12.22 1.53
C ILE A 87 6.99 -11.14 0.59
N VAL A 88 6.32 -9.99 0.56
CA VAL A 88 6.67 -8.83 -0.28
C VAL A 88 6.95 -7.66 0.65
N ASP A 89 8.13 -7.04 0.51
CA ASP A 89 8.58 -5.91 1.36
C ASP A 89 8.56 -6.20 2.87
N GLY A 90 8.77 -7.47 3.25
CA GLY A 90 8.70 -7.93 4.64
C GLY A 90 7.28 -8.17 5.15
N ILE A 91 6.26 -7.94 4.32
CA ILE A 91 4.85 -8.11 4.64
C ILE A 91 4.35 -9.44 4.04
N PRO A 92 3.85 -10.38 4.88
CA PRO A 92 3.24 -11.61 4.39
C PRO A 92 1.96 -11.35 3.61
N ASN A 93 1.89 -11.82 2.37
CA ASN A 93 0.68 -11.79 1.58
C ASN A 93 -0.18 -13.03 1.86
N MET A 94 -1.14 -12.88 2.78
CA MET A 94 -1.97 -13.97 3.31
C MET A 94 -3.31 -14.11 2.58
N ILE A 95 -3.37 -13.76 1.30
CA ILE A 95 -4.57 -13.91 0.46
C ILE A 95 -4.64 -15.37 -0.05
N PRO A 96 -5.68 -16.16 0.29
CA PRO A 96 -5.78 -17.57 -0.12
C PRO A 96 -5.70 -17.81 -1.63
N GLN A 97 -6.21 -16.87 -2.43
CA GLN A 97 -6.25 -16.94 -3.89
C GLN A 97 -4.87 -16.71 -4.53
N GLU A 98 -3.97 -16.02 -3.83
CA GLU A 98 -2.62 -15.71 -4.30
C GLU A 98 -1.58 -16.70 -3.75
N ALA A 99 -2.01 -17.60 -2.86
CA ALA A 99 -1.16 -18.66 -2.35
C ALA A 99 -0.70 -19.58 -3.49
N ARG A 100 0.61 -19.81 -3.56
CA ARG A 100 1.21 -20.72 -4.55
C ARG A 100 1.06 -22.15 -4.09
N LEU A 101 0.67 -23.04 -5.00
CA LEU A 101 0.65 -24.47 -4.74
C LEU A 101 2.08 -25.01 -4.74
N ILE A 102 2.42 -25.80 -3.73
CA ILE A 102 3.66 -26.55 -3.64
C ILE A 102 3.29 -28.03 -3.83
N GLN A 103 4.08 -28.75 -4.63
CA GLN A 103 3.92 -30.19 -4.73
C GLN A 103 4.10 -30.79 -3.32
N LYS A 104 3.04 -31.42 -2.83
CA LYS A 104 3.12 -32.21 -1.61
C LYS A 104 3.88 -33.47 -1.98
N ASP A 105 5.13 -33.58 -1.57
CA ASP A 105 5.80 -34.87 -1.54
C ASP A 105 5.00 -35.72 -0.55
N ILE A 106 4.24 -36.67 -1.10
CA ILE A 106 3.40 -37.57 -0.33
C ILE A 106 4.35 -38.53 0.38
N ASP A 107 4.77 -38.16 1.59
CA ASP A 107 5.49 -39.07 2.47
C ASP A 107 4.59 -40.28 2.75
N THR A 108 4.95 -41.36 2.08
CA THR A 108 4.36 -42.68 2.19
C THR A 108 4.73 -43.24 3.57
N SER A 109 4.01 -42.83 4.61
CA SER A 109 4.17 -43.37 5.97
C SER A 109 2.89 -43.97 6.55
N THR A 110 1.90 -44.28 5.70
CA THR A 110 0.94 -45.33 6.02
C THR A 110 1.60 -46.66 5.66
N THR A 111 2.46 -47.16 6.54
CA THR A 111 2.70 -48.60 6.62
C THR A 111 1.33 -49.24 6.85
N PRO A 112 0.79 -50.06 5.93
CA PRO A 112 -0.30 -50.95 6.30
C PRO A 112 0.30 -51.87 7.36
N MET A 113 -0.15 -51.73 8.60
CA MET A 113 0.12 -52.74 9.60
C MET A 113 -0.47 -54.04 9.06
N GLN A 114 0.40 -55.04 8.92
CA GLN A 114 0.07 -56.40 8.54
C GLN A 114 -0.85 -57.01 9.60
N ASP A 115 -1.95 -57.63 9.16
CA ASP A 115 -2.68 -58.67 9.88
C ASP A 115 -2.47 -60.00 9.13
#